data_AF-A0A7Y2EL23-F1
#
_entry.id   AF-A0A7Y2EL23-F1
#
_cell.length_a   1.000
_cell.length_b   1.000
_cell.length_c   1.000
_cell.angle_alpha   90.00
_cell.angle_beta   90.00
_cell.angle_gamma   90.00
#
_symmetry.space_group_name_H-M   'P 1'
#
loop_
_entity.id
_entity.type
_entity.pdbx_description
1 polymer ?
#
loop_
_entity_poly.entity_id
_entity_poly.type
_entity_poly.pdbx_seq_one_letter_code
_entity_poly.pdbx_strand_id
1 'polypeptide(L)'
;MIGHQILLNSKDSTSRVLPIKKEGERYRIQFESEFDFKPETLVAIVDSVVQDTKFASSYIVEVEQCDSGEMVYSYKVNEEEQSDIIPCKSRVQPKNCYSLLFTLLPASNLEAVEENTTISEGKNSIFNWILWAILVGAVLFIVWWFFLRKSNRTSATNPNLIPLGEYHFDKRNAELLIEERRIELTGKEVDLLLLLYDAANTTVERELILNRVWGDDGDYVGRTLDVFISKLRKKLEFDSKVKIVNIRGVGYKLLINE
;
A
#
# COMPACT_ATOMS: atom_id res chain seq x y z
N MET A 1 0.44 -5.93 32.06
CA MET A 1 -0.29 -7.08 31.46
C MET A 1 -1.73 -7.04 31.91
N ILE A 2 -2.69 -7.29 31.01
CA ILE A 2 -4.14 -7.16 31.25
C ILE A 2 -4.57 -7.96 32.50
N GLY A 3 -4.26 -9.26 32.54
CA GLY A 3 -4.69 -10.13 33.65
C GLY A 3 -4.21 -9.66 35.01
N HIS A 4 -2.96 -9.20 35.12
CA HIS A 4 -2.42 -8.72 36.40
C HIS A 4 -3.17 -7.48 36.92
N GLN A 5 -3.51 -6.54 36.04
CA GLN A 5 -4.24 -5.33 36.42
C GLN A 5 -5.69 -5.64 36.85
N ILE A 6 -6.31 -6.65 36.25
CA ILE A 6 -7.64 -7.12 36.64
C ILE A 6 -7.62 -7.67 38.08
N LEU A 7 -6.65 -8.54 38.39
CA LEU A 7 -6.52 -9.10 39.75
C LEU A 7 -6.29 -7.99 40.79
N LEU A 8 -5.39 -7.04 40.51
CA LEU A 8 -5.14 -5.90 41.40
C LEU A 8 -6.41 -5.08 41.64
N ASN A 9 -7.24 -4.88 40.62
CA ASN A 9 -8.51 -4.16 40.76
C ASN A 9 -9.53 -4.92 41.62
N SER A 10 -9.54 -6.25 41.53
CA SER A 10 -10.32 -7.14 42.40
C SER A 10 -9.72 -7.31 43.82
N LYS A 11 -8.68 -6.52 44.16
CA LYS A 11 -7.95 -6.56 45.44
C LYS A 11 -7.18 -7.86 45.68
N ASP A 12 -6.75 -8.52 44.61
CA ASP A 12 -5.89 -9.70 44.64
C ASP A 12 -4.52 -9.38 44.03
N SER A 13 -3.48 -9.34 44.88
CA SER A 13 -2.10 -9.10 44.45
C SER A 13 -1.24 -10.37 44.46
N THR A 14 -1.80 -11.50 44.91
CA THR A 14 -1.05 -12.73 45.19
C THR A 14 -1.29 -13.81 44.15
N SER A 15 -2.51 -13.87 43.61
CA SER A 15 -2.90 -14.94 42.70
C SER A 15 -2.23 -14.77 41.33
N ARG A 16 -1.97 -15.90 40.67
CA ARG A 16 -1.28 -15.91 39.38
C ARG A 16 -2.28 -15.79 38.24
N VAL A 17 -1.83 -15.10 37.20
CA VAL A 17 -2.40 -15.24 35.86
C VAL A 17 -1.76 -16.49 35.26
N LEU A 18 -2.59 -17.46 34.88
CA LEU A 18 -2.12 -18.71 34.29
C LEU A 18 -1.62 -18.46 32.86
N PRO A 19 -0.80 -19.37 32.28
CA PRO A 19 -0.29 -19.22 30.93
C PRO A 19 -1.40 -19.00 29.90
N ILE A 20 -1.22 -17.99 29.05
CA ILE A 20 -2.18 -17.65 27.99
C ILE A 20 -2.21 -18.79 26.97
N LYS A 21 -3.40 -19.30 26.67
CA LYS A 21 -3.63 -20.34 25.66
C LYS A 21 -4.24 -19.72 24.41
N LYS A 22 -3.77 -20.11 23.23
CA LYS A 22 -4.39 -19.74 21.96
C LYS A 22 -5.42 -20.82 21.59
N GLU A 23 -6.67 -20.41 21.39
CA GLU A 23 -7.81 -21.26 21.03
C GLU A 23 -8.42 -20.71 19.74
N GLY A 24 -7.99 -21.25 18.59
CA GLY A 24 -8.34 -20.69 17.28
C GLY A 24 -7.82 -19.26 17.14
N GLU A 25 -8.73 -18.32 16.90
CA GLU A 25 -8.44 -16.87 16.78
C GLU A 25 -8.48 -16.11 18.11
N ARG A 26 -8.76 -16.82 19.22
CA ARG A 26 -8.91 -16.22 20.56
C ARG A 26 -7.71 -16.53 21.45
N TYR A 27 -7.34 -15.58 22.29
CA TYR A 27 -6.36 -15.76 23.36
C TYR A 27 -7.08 -15.84 24.69
N ARG A 28 -7.02 -17.00 25.33
CA ARG A 28 -7.62 -17.28 26.63
C ARG A 28 -6.64 -16.95 27.74
N ILE A 29 -7.04 -16.03 28.61
CA ILE A 29 -6.37 -15.65 29.85
C ILE A 29 -7.17 -16.27 31.01
N GLN A 30 -6.52 -17.12 31.77
CA GLN A 30 -7.11 -17.80 32.92
C GLN A 30 -6.46 -17.31 34.22
N PHE A 31 -7.19 -17.41 35.32
CA PHE A 31 -6.76 -16.93 36.63
C PHE A 31 -6.74 -18.08 37.62
N GLU A 32 -5.82 -18.04 38.58
CA GLU A 32 -5.74 -19.03 39.66
C GLU A 32 -6.88 -18.88 40.69
N SER A 33 -7.39 -17.66 40.86
CA SER A 33 -8.44 -17.33 41.83
C SER A 33 -9.69 -16.80 41.14
N GLU A 34 -10.83 -16.99 41.81
CA GLU A 34 -12.09 -16.33 41.46
C GLU A 34 -12.04 -14.85 41.82
N PHE A 35 -12.68 -14.01 41.00
CA PHE A 35 -12.71 -12.56 41.20
C PHE A 35 -14.07 -11.98 40.80
N ASP A 36 -14.44 -10.85 41.38
CA ASP A 36 -15.54 -10.00 40.90
C ASP A 36 -14.99 -8.91 39.98
N PHE A 37 -15.82 -8.40 39.07
CA PHE A 37 -15.39 -7.30 38.21
C PHE A 37 -16.53 -6.34 37.86
N LYS A 38 -16.14 -5.10 37.58
CA LYS A 38 -17.02 -4.08 37.02
C LYS A 38 -16.72 -3.89 35.53
N PRO A 39 -17.74 -3.94 34.65
CA PRO A 39 -17.58 -3.71 33.20
C PRO A 39 -16.82 -2.43 32.86
N GLU A 40 -17.11 -1.32 33.57
CA GLU A 40 -16.44 -0.03 33.35
C GLU A 40 -14.94 -0.08 33.62
N THR A 41 -14.54 -0.75 34.71
CA THR A 41 -13.15 -0.84 35.12
C THR A 41 -12.39 -1.83 34.25
N LEU A 42 -13.05 -2.93 33.85
CA LEU A 42 -12.49 -3.89 32.92
C LEU A 42 -12.15 -3.24 31.57
N VAL A 43 -13.10 -2.50 30.98
CA VAL A 43 -12.88 -1.80 29.71
C VAL A 43 -11.73 -0.81 29.83
N ALA A 44 -11.70 0.00 30.91
CA ALA A 44 -10.64 0.98 31.13
C ALA A 44 -9.24 0.35 31.29
N ILE A 45 -9.14 -0.78 32.01
CA ILE A 45 -7.88 -1.52 32.17
C ILE A 45 -7.38 -2.05 30.83
N VAL A 46 -8.26 -2.70 30.07
CA VAL A 46 -7.86 -3.27 28.78
C VAL A 46 -7.47 -2.17 27.81
N ASP A 47 -8.29 -1.12 27.71
CA ASP A 47 -8.04 0.00 26.80
C ASP A 47 -6.71 0.69 27.12
N SER A 48 -6.44 0.99 28.39
CA SER A 48 -5.15 1.55 28.83
C SER A 48 -3.98 0.64 28.45
N VAL A 49 -4.07 -0.67 28.70
CA VAL A 49 -2.97 -1.59 28.37
C VAL A 49 -2.77 -1.69 26.85
N VAL A 50 -3.85 -1.75 26.06
CA VAL A 50 -3.78 -1.82 24.59
C VAL A 50 -3.17 -0.54 24.02
N GLN A 51 -3.57 0.64 24.52
CA GLN A 51 -3.02 1.93 24.09
C GLN A 51 -1.53 2.09 24.45
N ASP A 52 -1.12 1.67 25.66
CA ASP A 52 0.26 1.76 26.12
C ASP A 52 1.21 0.87 25.30
N THR A 53 0.73 -0.30 24.92
CA THR A 53 1.53 -1.32 24.23
C THR A 53 1.38 -1.30 22.71
N LYS A 54 0.30 -0.69 22.20
CA LYS A 54 -0.06 -0.58 20.77
C LYS A 54 -0.09 -1.92 20.03
N PHE A 55 -0.43 -3.03 20.70
CA PHE A 55 -0.44 -4.35 20.05
C PHE A 55 -1.68 -4.64 19.21
N ALA A 56 -2.76 -3.85 19.34
CA ALA A 56 -4.01 -4.03 18.60
C ALA A 56 -4.69 -2.68 18.35
N SER A 57 -5.23 -2.48 17.14
CA SER A 57 -6.10 -1.33 16.81
C SER A 57 -7.59 -1.68 16.88
N SER A 58 -7.95 -2.92 16.55
CA SER A 58 -9.32 -3.43 16.66
C SER A 58 -9.34 -4.80 17.35
N TYR A 59 -10.24 -4.99 18.31
CA TYR A 59 -10.30 -6.21 19.11
C TYR A 59 -11.67 -6.45 19.74
N ILE A 60 -11.94 -7.71 20.10
CA ILE A 60 -13.09 -8.12 20.91
C ILE A 60 -12.58 -8.70 22.22
N VAL A 61 -13.19 -8.29 23.33
CA VAL A 61 -12.98 -8.90 24.63
C VAL A 61 -14.26 -9.57 25.08
N GLU A 62 -14.10 -10.79 25.54
CA GLU A 62 -15.15 -11.70 25.94
C GLU A 62 -14.79 -12.22 27.35
N VAL A 63 -15.76 -12.23 28.27
CA VAL A 63 -15.63 -12.82 29.60
C VAL A 63 -16.61 -13.98 29.69
N GLU A 64 -16.08 -15.18 29.89
CA GLU A 64 -16.88 -16.40 30.07
C GLU A 64 -16.70 -16.96 31.48
N GLN A 65 -17.71 -17.66 31.97
CA GLN A 65 -17.63 -18.40 33.23
C GLN A 65 -16.95 -19.76 33.01
N CYS A 66 -16.03 -20.15 33.90
CA CYS A 66 -15.22 -21.36 33.72
C CYS A 66 -16.03 -22.66 33.65
N ASP A 67 -17.08 -22.78 34.47
CA ASP A 67 -17.82 -24.04 34.64
C ASP A 67 -18.87 -24.26 33.55
N SER A 68 -19.60 -23.20 33.19
CA SER A 68 -20.70 -23.24 32.22
C SER A 68 -20.26 -22.93 30.79
N GLY A 69 -19.11 -22.25 30.61
CA GLY A 69 -18.71 -21.67 29.33
C GLY A 69 -19.65 -20.55 28.86
N GLU A 70 -20.54 -20.06 29.72
CA GLU A 70 -21.49 -19.01 29.37
C GLU A 70 -20.79 -17.65 29.26
N MET A 71 -21.14 -16.90 28.22
CA MET A 71 -20.66 -15.55 27.98
C MET A 71 -21.36 -14.56 28.92
N VAL A 72 -20.61 -14.01 29.88
CA VAL A 72 -21.14 -13.10 30.91
C VAL A 72 -20.99 -11.62 30.52
N TYR A 73 -19.97 -11.29 29.74
CA TYR A 73 -19.76 -9.94 29.24
C TYR A 73 -18.95 -9.94 27.94
N SER A 74 -19.24 -9.02 27.02
CA SER A 74 -18.47 -8.87 25.79
C SER A 74 -18.52 -7.44 25.28
N TYR A 75 -17.44 -6.95 24.68
CA TYR A 75 -17.43 -5.69 23.95
C TYR A 75 -16.40 -5.71 22.81
N LYS A 76 -16.61 -4.82 21.84
CA LYS A 76 -15.77 -4.68 20.65
C LYS A 76 -15.24 -3.25 20.57
N VAL A 77 -13.98 -3.12 20.17
CA VAL A 77 -13.29 -1.85 19.92
C VAL A 77 -12.84 -1.87 18.46
N ASN A 78 -13.17 -0.80 17.73
CA ASN A 78 -12.79 -0.59 16.33
C ASN A 78 -11.92 0.66 16.20
N GLU A 79 -11.05 0.67 15.19
CA GLU A 79 -10.16 1.79 14.87
C GLU A 79 -10.92 3.04 14.38
N GLU A 80 -12.09 2.87 13.74
CA GLU A 80 -12.86 3.95 13.10
C GLU A 80 -13.87 4.65 14.04
N GLU A 81 -14.21 4.07 15.19
CA GLU A 81 -15.19 4.61 16.14
C GLU A 81 -14.52 4.87 17.50
N GLN A 82 -13.67 5.88 17.55
CA GLN A 82 -12.99 6.29 18.76
C GLN A 82 -13.86 7.21 19.63
N SER A 83 -15.08 6.79 19.96
CA SER A 83 -15.89 7.37 21.03
C SER A 83 -17.20 6.61 21.16
N ASP A 84 -17.57 6.25 22.39
CA ASP A 84 -18.89 5.68 22.78
C ASP A 84 -18.97 4.16 22.97
N ILE A 85 -17.90 3.52 23.43
CA ILE A 85 -18.10 2.33 24.26
C ILE A 85 -18.75 2.79 25.57
N ILE A 86 -20.05 2.55 25.71
CA ILE A 86 -20.79 2.78 26.96
C ILE A 86 -20.80 1.46 27.73
N PRO A 87 -19.83 1.19 28.63
CA PRO A 87 -19.87 0.01 29.47
C PRO A 87 -21.13 0.04 30.35
N CYS A 88 -21.59 -1.13 30.78
CA CYS A 88 -22.71 -1.23 31.71
C CYS A 88 -22.32 -0.69 33.10
N LYS A 89 -22.40 0.64 33.30
CA LYS A 89 -21.89 1.40 34.46
C LYS A 89 -22.52 1.04 35.82
N SER A 90 -23.52 0.16 35.88
CA SER A 90 -24.24 -0.14 37.14
C SER A 90 -24.41 -1.63 37.43
N ARG A 91 -23.74 -2.52 36.69
CA ARG A 91 -23.75 -3.96 36.97
C ARG A 91 -22.37 -4.40 37.46
N VAL A 92 -22.32 -4.95 38.66
CA VAL A 92 -21.13 -5.65 39.16
C VAL A 92 -21.36 -7.13 38.91
N GLN A 93 -20.40 -7.81 38.29
CA GLN A 93 -20.46 -9.25 38.16
C GLN A 93 -20.00 -9.89 39.48
N PRO A 94 -20.73 -10.89 40.00
CA PRO A 94 -20.41 -11.50 41.28
C PRO A 94 -19.06 -12.22 41.21
N LYS A 95 -18.46 -12.46 42.37
CA LYS A 95 -17.23 -13.25 42.47
C LYS A 95 -17.46 -14.66 41.94
N ASN A 96 -16.72 -15.06 40.92
CA ASN A 96 -16.81 -16.36 40.29
C ASN A 96 -15.52 -16.69 39.52
N CYS A 97 -15.42 -17.90 38.99
CA CYS A 97 -14.35 -18.25 38.06
C CYS A 97 -14.68 -17.71 36.67
N TYR A 98 -13.85 -16.79 36.18
CA TYR A 98 -13.96 -16.22 34.85
C TYR A 98 -12.69 -16.46 34.03
N SER A 99 -12.87 -16.72 32.73
CA SER A 99 -11.80 -16.66 31.74
C SER A 99 -12.02 -15.44 30.84
N LEU A 100 -10.93 -14.75 30.52
CA LEU A 100 -10.95 -13.68 29.52
C LEU A 100 -10.52 -14.24 28.17
N LEU A 101 -11.30 -13.95 27.14
CA LEU A 101 -11.03 -14.28 25.76
C LEU A 101 -10.75 -12.97 25.01
N PHE A 102 -9.61 -12.91 24.36
CA PHE A 102 -9.20 -11.76 23.57
C PHE A 102 -9.11 -12.16 22.10
N THR A 103 -9.88 -11.51 21.22
CA THR A 103 -9.85 -11.77 19.78
C THR A 103 -9.27 -10.53 19.09
N LEU A 104 -8.18 -10.72 18.34
CA LEU A 104 -7.61 -9.66 17.50
C LEU A 104 -8.42 -9.58 16.21
N LEU A 105 -8.98 -8.41 15.90
CA LEU A 105 -9.65 -8.20 14.63
C LEU A 105 -8.61 -7.72 13.61
N PRO A 106 -8.53 -8.34 12.42
CA PRO A 106 -7.66 -7.83 11.37
C PRO A 106 -8.11 -6.42 10.99
N ALA A 107 -7.16 -5.49 10.86
CA ALA A 107 -7.42 -4.23 10.20
C ALA A 107 -7.94 -4.56 8.80
N SER A 108 -9.14 -4.10 8.47
CA SER A 108 -9.85 -4.45 7.25
C SER A 108 -9.09 -3.94 6.03
N ASN A 109 -8.16 -4.75 5.53
CA ASN A 109 -7.94 -4.85 4.10
C ASN A 109 -8.96 -5.88 3.61
N LEU A 110 -9.96 -5.39 2.87
CA LEU A 110 -11.00 -6.18 2.21
C LEU A 110 -10.39 -7.30 1.36
N GLU A 111 -10.35 -8.53 1.88
CA GLU A 111 -10.39 -9.75 1.06
C GLU A 111 -11.16 -10.83 1.83
N ALA A 112 -12.46 -10.90 1.56
CA ALA A 112 -13.26 -12.08 1.83
C ALA A 112 -13.24 -12.97 0.59
N VAL A 113 -12.66 -14.17 0.66
CA VAL A 113 -13.00 -15.30 -0.23
C VAL A 113 -12.86 -16.63 0.51
N GLU A 114 -14.03 -17.18 0.83
CA GLU A 114 -14.48 -18.58 0.77
C GLU A 114 -13.60 -19.74 1.32
N GLU A 115 -14.13 -20.36 2.37
CA GLU A 115 -14.44 -21.81 2.49
C GLU A 115 -13.97 -22.67 1.29
N ASN A 116 -13.13 -23.69 1.47
CA ASN A 116 -13.57 -25.04 1.86
C ASN A 116 -12.40 -25.92 2.31
N THR A 117 -12.53 -26.43 3.54
CA THR A 117 -12.35 -27.84 3.94
C THR A 117 -11.40 -28.75 3.14
N THR A 118 -10.30 -29.15 3.79
CA THR A 118 -9.95 -30.59 3.92
C THR A 118 -9.28 -30.85 5.28
N ILE A 119 -9.92 -31.69 6.08
CA ILE A 119 -9.37 -32.32 7.29
C ILE A 119 -8.47 -33.48 6.85
N SER A 120 -7.24 -33.57 7.38
CA SER A 120 -6.73 -34.77 8.11
C SER A 120 -5.20 -34.90 8.09
N GLU A 121 -4.67 -35.10 9.29
CA GLU A 121 -3.49 -35.90 9.66
C GLU A 121 -2.07 -35.45 9.26
N GLY A 122 -1.42 -34.79 10.23
CA GLY A 122 -0.17 -35.30 10.82
C GLY A 122 0.97 -35.64 9.86
N LYS A 123 1.68 -34.62 9.35
CA LYS A 123 3.07 -34.75 8.87
C LYS A 123 3.81 -33.43 8.90
N ASN A 124 3.89 -32.83 10.09
CA ASN A 124 4.75 -31.70 10.42
C ASN A 124 6.23 -32.14 10.52
N SER A 125 6.78 -32.64 9.41
CA SER A 125 8.24 -32.70 9.19
C SER A 125 8.61 -32.82 7.70
N ILE A 126 7.70 -33.29 6.84
CA ILE A 126 7.93 -33.38 5.38
C ILE A 126 7.42 -32.10 4.69
N PHE A 127 6.30 -31.53 5.16
CA PHE A 127 5.74 -30.27 4.63
C PHE A 127 6.67 -29.08 4.83
N ASN A 128 7.41 -29.01 5.94
CA ASN A 128 8.32 -27.89 6.20
C ASN A 128 9.52 -27.91 5.23
N TRP A 129 10.04 -29.08 4.87
CA TRP A 129 11.14 -29.19 3.91
C TRP A 129 10.71 -28.89 2.47
N ILE A 130 9.49 -29.27 2.09
CA ILE A 130 8.89 -28.93 0.80
C ILE A 130 8.54 -27.44 0.73
N LEU A 131 8.00 -26.85 1.81
CA LEU A 131 7.77 -25.41 1.94
C LEU A 131 9.08 -24.61 1.89
N TRP A 132 10.16 -25.09 2.51
CA TRP A 132 11.47 -24.46 2.43
C TRP A 132 12.14 -24.64 1.05
N ALA A 133 11.98 -25.79 0.39
CA ALA A 133 12.49 -25.98 -0.97
C ALA A 133 11.74 -25.12 -1.99
N ILE A 134 10.42 -24.95 -1.81
CA ILE A 134 9.59 -24.03 -2.60
C ILE A 134 9.93 -22.58 -2.26
N LEU A 135 10.17 -22.22 -0.99
CA LEU A 135 10.59 -20.88 -0.61
C LEU A 135 12.00 -20.54 -1.12
N VAL A 136 12.96 -21.46 -1.05
CA VAL A 136 14.32 -21.23 -1.56
C VAL A 136 14.32 -21.23 -3.08
N GLY A 137 13.57 -22.12 -3.73
CA GLY A 137 13.35 -22.10 -5.17
C GLY A 137 12.67 -20.83 -5.64
N ALA A 138 11.64 -20.36 -4.93
CA ALA A 138 10.95 -19.10 -5.20
C ALA A 138 11.86 -17.90 -4.93
N VAL A 139 12.68 -17.91 -3.88
CA VAL A 139 13.65 -16.83 -3.61
C VAL A 139 14.75 -16.81 -4.66
N LEU A 140 15.26 -17.97 -5.10
CA LEU A 140 16.23 -18.03 -6.20
C LEU A 140 15.60 -17.62 -7.53
N PHE A 141 14.33 -17.96 -7.77
CA PHE A 141 13.59 -17.52 -8.94
C PHE A 141 13.24 -16.03 -8.87
N ILE A 142 12.96 -15.48 -7.70
CA ILE A 142 12.73 -14.04 -7.45
C ILE A 142 14.04 -13.28 -7.60
N VAL A 143 15.17 -13.79 -7.09
CA VAL A 143 16.48 -13.16 -7.27
C VAL A 143 16.94 -13.24 -8.72
N TRP A 144 16.70 -14.37 -9.40
CA TRP A 144 16.94 -14.52 -10.83
C TRP A 144 16.03 -13.62 -11.66
N TRP A 145 14.73 -13.56 -11.35
CA TRP A 145 13.77 -12.60 -11.94
C TRP A 145 14.23 -11.17 -11.67
N PHE A 146 14.65 -10.83 -10.46
CA PHE A 146 15.09 -9.47 -10.11
C PHE A 146 16.41 -9.11 -10.81
N PHE A 147 17.29 -10.09 -11.05
CA PHE A 147 18.46 -9.92 -11.89
C PHE A 147 18.12 -9.80 -13.39
N LEU A 148 17.08 -10.49 -13.86
CA LEU A 148 16.51 -10.31 -15.22
C LEU A 148 15.60 -9.08 -15.34
N ARG A 149 15.21 -8.45 -14.23
CA ARG A 149 14.32 -7.27 -14.14
C ARG A 149 15.03 -6.08 -13.49
N LYS A 150 16.33 -5.97 -13.74
CA LYS A 150 17.03 -4.68 -13.68
C LYS A 150 17.03 -4.06 -15.07
N SER A 151 15.86 -3.54 -15.46
CA SER A 151 15.72 -2.35 -16.29
C SER A 151 14.30 -1.82 -16.07
N ASN A 152 14.15 -0.50 -16.03
CA ASN A 152 12.92 0.25 -15.78
C ASN A 152 12.51 0.39 -14.31
N ARG A 153 13.28 1.23 -13.61
CA ARG A 153 12.77 2.02 -12.48
C ARG A 153 11.75 3.03 -13.02
N THR A 154 10.45 2.75 -12.89
CA THR A 154 9.44 3.81 -12.97
C THR A 154 9.29 4.44 -11.59
N SER A 155 9.85 5.65 -11.48
CA SER A 155 9.66 6.58 -10.39
C SER A 155 8.18 6.92 -10.19
N ALA A 156 7.85 7.30 -8.94
CA ALA A 156 6.64 7.98 -8.52
C ALA A 156 6.01 8.85 -9.62
N THR A 157 4.69 8.76 -9.77
CA THR A 157 3.86 9.62 -10.62
C THR A 157 4.12 11.10 -10.30
N ASN A 158 5.09 11.67 -11.01
CA ASN A 158 5.32 13.09 -11.06
C ASN A 158 4.44 13.60 -12.20
N PRO A 159 3.48 14.51 -11.96
CA PRO A 159 2.58 15.00 -13.01
C PRO A 159 3.31 15.73 -14.17
N ASN A 160 4.63 15.93 -14.04
CA ASN A 160 5.48 16.54 -15.06
C ASN A 160 6.19 15.54 -15.98
N LEU A 161 6.07 14.23 -15.71
CA LEU A 161 6.64 13.16 -16.52
C LEU A 161 5.58 12.65 -17.50
N ILE A 162 5.70 13.07 -18.75
CA ILE A 162 4.77 12.74 -19.83
C ILE A 162 5.29 11.49 -20.57
N PRO A 163 4.50 10.41 -20.69
CA PRO A 163 4.90 9.22 -21.44
C PRO A 163 4.88 9.51 -22.95
N LEU A 164 5.98 9.17 -23.64
CA LEU A 164 6.19 9.34 -25.07
C LEU A 164 6.87 8.08 -25.63
N GLY A 165 6.08 7.05 -25.96
CA GLY A 165 6.63 5.74 -26.32
C GLY A 165 7.43 5.14 -25.16
N GLU A 166 8.69 4.79 -25.39
CA GLU A 166 9.63 4.37 -24.34
C GLU A 166 10.31 5.55 -23.61
N TYR A 167 10.16 6.78 -24.13
CA TYR A 167 10.63 7.98 -23.46
C TYR A 167 9.68 8.42 -22.35
N HIS A 168 10.25 8.96 -21.28
CA HIS A 168 9.55 9.77 -20.30
C HIS A 168 10.06 11.22 -20.45
N PHE A 169 9.17 12.10 -20.89
CA PHE A 169 9.46 13.51 -21.10
C PHE A 169 9.20 14.30 -19.81
N ASP A 170 10.26 14.79 -19.17
CA ASP A 170 10.18 15.66 -18.02
C ASP A 170 10.17 17.13 -18.48
N LYS A 171 8.97 17.70 -18.56
CA LYS A 171 8.78 19.10 -18.98
C LYS A 171 9.48 20.08 -18.04
N ARG A 172 9.53 19.78 -16.74
CA ARG A 172 10.04 20.71 -15.72
C ARG A 172 11.55 20.77 -15.73
N ASN A 173 12.19 19.61 -15.90
CA ASN A 173 13.65 19.53 -15.95
C ASN A 173 14.20 19.69 -17.38
N ALA A 174 13.34 19.81 -18.39
CA ALA A 174 13.72 19.87 -19.80
C ALA A 174 14.57 18.65 -20.22
N GLU A 175 14.14 17.44 -19.84
CA GLU A 175 14.88 16.20 -20.09
C GLU A 175 13.97 15.13 -20.74
N LEU A 176 14.56 14.32 -21.63
CA LEU A 176 13.99 13.05 -22.06
C LEU A 176 14.74 11.91 -21.37
N LEU A 177 13.99 11.01 -20.74
CA LEU A 177 14.51 9.83 -20.06
C LEU A 177 14.13 8.59 -20.86
N ILE A 178 15.12 7.79 -21.26
CA ILE A 178 14.88 6.48 -21.89
C ILE A 178 15.86 5.47 -21.33
N GLU A 179 15.34 4.35 -20.81
CA GLU A 179 16.12 3.35 -20.07
C GLU A 179 16.94 4.01 -18.94
N GLU A 180 18.28 4.09 -19.09
CA GLU A 180 19.21 4.74 -18.16
C GLU A 180 19.82 6.03 -18.73
N ARG A 181 19.39 6.49 -19.91
CA ARG A 181 19.89 7.70 -20.58
C ARG A 181 19.03 8.91 -20.24
N ARG A 182 19.71 10.04 -20.00
CA ARG A 182 19.12 11.38 -19.88
C ARG A 182 19.56 12.21 -21.06
N ILE A 183 18.61 12.81 -21.75
CA ILE A 183 18.86 13.66 -22.92
C ILE A 183 18.29 15.04 -22.61
N GLU A 184 19.17 16.02 -22.45
CA GLU A 184 18.77 17.40 -22.18
C GLU A 184 18.11 18.03 -23.42
N LEU A 185 17.08 18.84 -23.18
CA LEU A 185 16.37 19.65 -24.15
C LEU A 185 16.57 21.14 -23.84
N THR A 186 16.67 21.94 -24.90
CA THR A 186 16.59 23.40 -24.77
C THR A 186 15.13 23.85 -24.61
N GLY A 187 14.88 25.05 -24.08
CA GLY A 187 13.51 25.53 -23.86
C GLY A 187 12.64 25.50 -25.13
N LYS A 188 13.18 25.94 -26.28
CA LYS A 188 12.45 25.87 -27.56
C LYS A 188 12.19 24.43 -28.04
N GLU A 189 13.08 23.48 -27.71
CA GLU A 189 12.85 22.06 -28.01
C GLU A 189 11.76 21.47 -27.11
N VAL A 190 11.70 21.87 -25.84
CA VAL A 190 10.63 21.50 -24.90
C VAL A 190 9.28 22.00 -25.42
N ASP A 191 9.19 23.28 -25.78
CA ASP A 191 7.96 23.88 -26.29
C ASP A 191 7.50 23.25 -27.61
N LEU A 192 8.44 23.00 -28.52
CA LEU A 192 8.17 22.34 -29.80
C LEU A 192 7.69 20.90 -29.60
N LEU A 193 8.38 20.13 -28.75
CA LEU A 193 8.01 18.74 -28.49
C LEU A 193 6.66 18.65 -27.80
N LEU A 194 6.38 19.53 -26.83
CA LEU A 194 5.10 19.61 -26.15
C LEU A 194 3.97 19.92 -27.13
N LEU A 195 4.15 20.91 -28.02
CA LEU A 195 3.14 21.25 -29.02
C LEU A 195 2.83 20.08 -29.97
N LEU A 196 3.87 19.35 -30.40
CA LEU A 196 3.70 18.16 -31.24
C LEU A 196 3.08 16.99 -30.48
N TYR A 197 3.34 16.89 -29.18
CA TYR A 197 2.77 15.87 -28.30
C TYR A 197 1.28 16.10 -28.01
N ASP A 198 0.89 17.34 -27.69
CA ASP A 198 -0.51 17.71 -27.48
C ASP A 198 -1.37 17.41 -28.72
N ALA A 199 -0.75 17.49 -29.90
CA ALA A 199 -1.32 17.15 -31.19
C ALA A 199 -0.82 15.78 -31.72
N ALA A 200 -0.44 14.85 -30.85
CA ALA A 200 0.09 13.54 -31.24
C ALA A 200 -0.82 12.84 -32.24
N ASN A 201 -0.21 12.17 -33.22
CA ASN A 201 -0.89 11.50 -34.33
C ASN A 201 -1.78 12.42 -35.20
N THR A 202 -1.64 13.75 -35.09
CA THR A 202 -2.23 14.74 -35.99
C THR A 202 -1.16 15.64 -36.62
N THR A 203 -1.50 16.29 -37.74
CA THR A 203 -0.56 17.17 -38.46
C THR A 203 -0.68 18.59 -37.92
N VAL A 204 0.44 19.14 -37.47
CA VAL A 204 0.54 20.53 -37.01
C VAL A 204 1.15 21.38 -38.12
N GLU A 205 0.45 22.46 -38.48
CA GLU A 205 0.87 23.37 -39.54
C GLU A 205 2.16 24.12 -39.18
N ARG A 206 3.01 24.35 -40.19
CA ARG A 206 4.30 25.03 -39.99
C ARG A 206 4.15 26.43 -39.37
N GLU A 207 3.18 27.19 -39.87
CA GLU A 207 2.89 28.55 -39.39
C GLU A 207 2.44 28.55 -37.93
N LEU A 208 1.60 27.58 -37.53
CA LEU A 208 1.16 27.43 -36.16
C LEU A 208 2.31 27.10 -35.21
N ILE A 209 3.22 26.21 -35.61
CA ILE A 209 4.42 25.89 -34.82
C ILE A 209 5.30 27.12 -34.65
N LEU A 210 5.57 27.84 -35.73
CA LEU A 210 6.39 29.05 -35.71
C LEU A 210 5.77 30.12 -34.80
N ASN A 211 4.47 30.38 -34.94
CA ASN A 211 3.77 31.36 -34.12
C ASN A 211 3.74 30.97 -32.64
N ARG A 212 3.55 29.68 -32.32
CA ARG A 212 3.41 29.27 -30.92
C ARG A 212 4.74 29.19 -30.17
N VAL A 213 5.81 28.77 -30.84
CA VAL A 213 7.13 28.56 -30.22
C VAL A 213 8.04 29.79 -30.39
N TRP A 214 7.84 30.62 -31.43
CA TRP A 214 8.68 31.77 -31.77
C TRP A 214 7.90 33.07 -32.05
N GLY A 215 6.62 33.17 -31.73
CA GLY A 215 5.73 34.29 -32.15
C GLY A 215 6.22 35.73 -31.89
N ASP A 216 7.20 35.93 -31.00
CA ASP A 216 7.80 37.24 -30.70
C ASP A 216 9.18 37.47 -31.37
N ASP A 217 9.75 36.45 -32.03
CA ASP A 217 11.13 36.43 -32.54
C ASP A 217 11.24 36.85 -34.04
N GLY A 218 10.45 37.82 -34.52
CA GLY A 218 10.62 38.45 -35.85
C GLY A 218 10.56 37.53 -37.10
N ASP A 219 10.70 38.11 -38.30
CA ASP A 219 10.43 37.46 -39.60
C ASP A 219 11.47 36.40 -40.06
N TYR A 220 12.49 36.06 -39.25
CA TYR A 220 13.63 35.21 -39.69
C TYR A 220 13.68 33.82 -39.04
N VAL A 221 12.54 33.17 -38.83
CA VAL A 221 12.49 31.91 -38.06
C VAL A 221 12.21 30.66 -38.91
N GLY A 222 11.83 30.83 -40.17
CA GLY A 222 11.48 29.70 -41.05
C GLY A 222 12.56 28.61 -41.12
N ARG A 223 13.84 28.96 -41.35
CA ARG A 223 14.95 27.97 -41.42
C ARG A 223 15.32 27.38 -40.06
N THR A 224 14.91 28.03 -38.97
CA THR A 224 15.20 27.59 -37.60
C THR A 224 14.36 26.37 -37.25
N LEU A 225 13.08 26.32 -37.62
CA LEU A 225 12.20 25.18 -37.29
C LEU A 225 12.76 23.83 -37.80
N ASP A 226 13.22 23.76 -39.05
CA ASP A 226 13.72 22.50 -39.61
C ASP A 226 14.99 21.99 -38.91
N VAL A 227 15.82 22.91 -38.41
CA VAL A 227 16.99 22.58 -37.59
C VAL A 227 16.55 22.00 -36.25
N PHE A 228 15.56 22.60 -35.60
CA PHE A 228 15.02 22.09 -34.34
C PHE A 228 14.34 20.73 -34.50
N ILE A 229 13.57 20.53 -35.58
CA ILE A 229 13.00 19.21 -35.92
C ILE A 229 14.10 18.17 -36.15
N SER A 230 15.19 18.54 -36.84
CA SER A 230 16.31 17.64 -37.08
C SER A 230 17.05 17.27 -35.78
N LYS A 231 17.19 18.22 -34.84
CA LYS A 231 17.74 17.96 -33.51
C LYS A 231 16.84 17.05 -32.68
N LEU A 232 15.54 17.33 -32.62
CA LEU A 232 14.58 16.49 -31.92
C LEU A 232 14.55 15.06 -32.48
N ARG A 233 14.59 14.89 -33.81
CA ARG A 233 14.67 13.55 -34.43
C ARG A 233 15.88 12.75 -33.97
N LYS A 234 17.06 13.37 -33.87
CA LYS A 234 18.26 12.71 -33.34
C LYS A 234 18.09 12.34 -31.87
N LYS A 235 17.48 13.21 -31.06
CA LYS A 235 17.22 12.93 -29.64
C LYS A 235 16.20 11.80 -29.43
N LEU A 236 15.24 11.67 -30.35
CA LEU A 236 14.20 10.65 -30.36
C LEU A 236 14.57 9.38 -31.14
N GLU A 237 15.82 9.25 -31.61
CA GLU A 237 16.21 8.13 -32.49
C GLU A 237 16.34 6.79 -31.76
N PHE A 238 16.37 6.80 -30.42
CA PHE A 238 16.53 5.60 -29.61
C PHE A 238 15.23 4.80 -29.46
N ASP A 239 14.07 5.39 -29.77
CA ASP A 239 12.79 4.67 -29.82
C ASP A 239 12.23 4.67 -31.25
N SER A 240 12.05 3.48 -31.81
CA SER A 240 11.48 3.32 -33.15
C SER A 240 9.97 3.61 -33.24
N LYS A 241 9.28 3.65 -32.09
CA LYS A 241 7.85 3.92 -31.96
C LYS A 241 7.51 5.40 -32.01
N VAL A 242 8.47 6.28 -31.72
CA VAL A 242 8.29 7.73 -31.69
C VAL A 242 9.01 8.37 -32.87
N LYS A 243 8.25 8.93 -33.82
CA LYS A 243 8.82 9.52 -35.04
C LYS A 243 8.17 10.83 -35.40
N ILE A 244 8.99 11.83 -35.69
CA ILE A 244 8.51 13.10 -36.28
C ILE A 244 8.59 12.99 -37.80
N VAL A 245 7.45 12.96 -38.48
CA VAL A 245 7.35 12.90 -39.95
C VAL A 245 7.04 14.27 -40.53
N ASN A 246 7.59 14.55 -41.72
CA ASN A 246 7.26 15.76 -42.48
C ASN A 246 6.07 15.44 -43.39
N ILE A 247 5.04 16.28 -43.33
CA ILE A 247 3.88 16.24 -44.23
C ILE A 247 4.06 17.35 -45.25
N ARG A 248 4.42 16.96 -46.48
CA ARG A 248 4.79 17.88 -47.56
C ARG A 248 3.69 18.93 -47.79
N GLY A 249 4.07 20.19 -47.71
CA GLY A 249 3.18 21.33 -47.97
C GLY A 249 2.26 21.71 -46.80
N VAL A 250 2.33 21.00 -45.67
CA VAL A 250 1.45 21.27 -44.51
C VAL A 250 2.28 21.56 -43.25
N GLY A 251 3.17 20.63 -42.85
CA GLY A 251 3.92 20.80 -41.61
C GLY A 251 4.50 19.50 -41.07
N TYR A 252 4.36 19.30 -39.76
CA TYR A 252 4.99 18.21 -39.03
C TYR A 252 3.97 17.40 -38.25
N LYS A 253 4.23 16.10 -38.12
CA LYS A 253 3.38 15.17 -37.37
C LYS A 253 4.26 14.31 -36.47
N LEU A 254 3.92 14.25 -35.19
CA LEU A 254 4.50 13.29 -34.27
C LEU A 254 3.68 12.00 -34.32
N LEU A 255 4.33 10.89 -34.64
CA LEU A 255 3.78 9.56 -34.59
C LEU A 255 4.22 8.90 -33.29
N ILE A 256 3.25 8.42 -32.53
CA ILE A 256 3.45 7.59 -31.35
C ILE A 256 2.67 6.30 -31.59
N ASN A 257 3.38 5.21 -31.81
CA ASN A 257 2.78 3.89 -31.95
C ASN A 257 2.87 3.16 -30.61
N GLU A 258 1.73 2.67 -30.08
CA GLU A 258 1.69 1.87 -28.85
C GLU A 258 2.31 0.48 -29.04
#